data_AF-A0A6C0I941-F1
#
_entry.id   AF-A0A6C0I941-F1
#
_cell.length_a   1.000
_cell.length_b   1.000
_cell.length_c   1.000
_cell.angle_alpha   90.00
_cell.angle_beta   90.00
_cell.angle_gamma   90.00
#
_symmetry.space_group_name_H-M   'P 1'
#
loop_
_entity.id
_entity.type
_entity.pdbx_description
1 polymer ?
#
loop_
_entity_poly.entity_id
_entity_poly.type
_entity_poly.pdbx_seq_one_letter_code
_entity_poly.pdbx_strand_id
1 'polypeptide(L)'
;MKYILLDADNINIELFVKDVFPKIQYQFGKETYHINIYCQTNIIFKHLSSFDISVNLKCTKYKNKNSTDAHILFECGRLVNDDNMIIIVSDDKIFSEITNDRNIFQIGVCDFNKKMKLNKINLLSLIERLYKDSNYSLSYDIFLDDLVKYFKNVGISDIENLINSGVPELGISKTNVIYKRIHK
;
A
#
# COMPACT_ATOMS: atom_id res chain seq x y z
N MET A 1 -6.13 20.34 -15.37
CA MET A 1 -6.96 19.33 -14.63
C MET A 1 -6.05 18.40 -13.82
N LYS A 2 -6.57 17.65 -12.84
CA LYS A 2 -5.77 16.72 -12.01
C LYS A 2 -6.08 15.26 -12.38
N TYR A 3 -5.05 14.52 -12.77
CA TYR A 3 -5.13 13.11 -13.15
C TYR A 3 -4.36 12.25 -12.16
N ILE A 4 -4.97 11.15 -11.73
CA ILE A 4 -4.28 10.10 -10.97
C ILE A 4 -4.17 8.88 -11.89
N LEU A 5 -2.95 8.40 -12.10
CA LEU A 5 -2.65 7.19 -12.86
C LEU A 5 -2.18 6.12 -11.87
N LEU A 6 -3.09 5.23 -11.45
CA LEU A 6 -2.81 4.19 -10.47
C LEU A 6 -2.34 2.91 -11.17
N ASP A 7 -1.14 2.47 -10.83
CA ASP A 7 -0.63 1.14 -11.14
C ASP A 7 -1.18 0.13 -10.12
N ALA A 8 -2.30 -0.51 -10.45
CA ALA A 8 -2.99 -1.40 -9.52
C ALA A 8 -2.36 -2.78 -9.37
N ASP A 9 -1.43 -3.15 -10.26
CA ASP A 9 -0.62 -4.35 -10.08
C ASP A 9 0.51 -4.13 -9.06
N ASN A 10 0.92 -2.86 -8.85
CA ASN A 10 1.91 -2.46 -7.85
C ASN A 10 1.27 -2.01 -6.52
N ILE A 11 0.25 -1.14 -6.58
CA ILE A 11 -0.45 -0.58 -5.41
C ILE A 11 -1.93 -0.96 -5.51
N ASN A 12 -2.37 -1.88 -4.67
CA ASN A 12 -3.77 -2.28 -4.66
C ASN A 12 -4.70 -1.08 -4.32
N ILE A 13 -5.95 -1.17 -4.78
CA ILE A 13 -6.89 -0.06 -4.63
C ILE A 13 -7.21 0.26 -3.16
N GLU A 14 -7.22 -0.75 -2.29
CA GLU A 14 -7.47 -0.58 -0.86
C GLU A 14 -6.40 0.31 -0.21
N LEU A 15 -5.13 0.03 -0.51
CA LEU A 15 -3.98 0.79 -0.04
C LEU A 15 -3.95 2.19 -0.65
N PHE A 16 -4.31 2.31 -1.93
CA PHE A 16 -4.48 3.61 -2.56
C PHE A 16 -5.50 4.45 -1.79
N VAL A 17 -6.70 3.93 -1.57
CA VAL A 17 -7.79 4.66 -0.90
C VAL A 17 -7.44 5.02 0.54
N LYS A 18 -6.85 4.08 1.29
CA LYS A 18 -6.59 4.26 2.71
C LYS A 18 -5.38 5.13 3.00
N ASP A 19 -4.29 4.92 2.26
CA ASP A 19 -2.97 5.45 2.64
C ASP A 19 -2.37 6.42 1.63
N VAL A 20 -2.71 6.33 0.34
CA VAL A 20 -2.10 7.17 -0.71
C VAL A 20 -2.99 8.35 -1.10
N PHE A 21 -4.28 8.12 -1.31
CA PHE A 21 -5.22 9.15 -1.74
C PHE A 21 -5.36 10.29 -0.73
N PRO A 22 -5.41 10.05 0.60
CA PRO A 22 -5.36 11.14 1.57
C PRO A 22 -4.08 11.97 1.50
N LYS A 23 -2.93 11.36 1.16
CA LYS A 23 -1.66 12.08 0.97
C LYS A 23 -1.71 12.94 -0.29
N ILE A 24 -2.24 12.40 -1.39
CA ILE A 24 -2.48 13.17 -2.61
C ILE A 24 -3.36 14.39 -2.30
N GLN A 25 -4.46 14.18 -1.59
CA GLN A 25 -5.38 15.25 -1.22
C GLN A 25 -4.75 16.28 -0.29
N TYR A 26 -3.86 15.84 0.62
CA TYR A 26 -3.11 16.73 1.50
C TYR A 26 -2.09 17.58 0.74
N GLN A 27 -1.32 16.96 -0.16
CA GLN A 27 -0.22 17.62 -0.88
C GLN A 27 -0.71 18.47 -2.07
N PHE A 28 -1.73 18.01 -2.79
CA PHE A 28 -2.22 18.62 -4.02
C PHE A 28 -3.63 19.20 -3.90
N GLY A 29 -4.27 19.13 -2.73
CA GLY A 29 -5.60 19.69 -2.48
C GLY A 29 -6.75 18.69 -2.70
N LYS A 30 -7.96 19.05 -2.26
CA LYS A 30 -9.15 18.17 -2.28
C LYS A 30 -10.04 18.34 -3.51
N GLU A 31 -9.49 18.90 -4.58
CA GLU A 31 -10.23 19.12 -5.84
C GLU A 31 -10.61 17.80 -6.52
N THR A 32 -11.43 17.88 -7.56
CA THR A 32 -11.85 16.70 -8.33
C THR A 32 -10.67 16.09 -9.10
N TYR A 33 -10.46 14.78 -8.92
CA TYR A 33 -9.44 14.00 -9.62
C TYR A 33 -10.06 13.11 -10.70
N HIS A 34 -9.40 13.02 -11.85
CA HIS A 34 -9.67 11.99 -12.85
C HIS A 34 -8.80 10.76 -12.56
N ILE A 35 -9.37 9.76 -11.90
CA ILE A 35 -8.65 8.58 -11.43
C ILE A 35 -8.72 7.48 -12.49
N ASN A 36 -7.58 7.15 -13.09
CA ASN A 36 -7.43 6.06 -14.03
C ASN A 36 -6.66 4.92 -13.35
N ILE A 37 -7.26 3.75 -13.28
CA ILE A 37 -6.68 2.56 -12.66
C ILE A 37 -6.24 1.61 -13.77
N TYR A 38 -4.96 1.26 -13.78
CA TYR A 38 -4.36 0.37 -14.76
C TYR A 38 -4.04 -0.97 -14.12
N CYS A 39 -4.45 -2.08 -14.73
CA CYS A 39 -4.13 -3.42 -14.25
C CYS A 39 -4.01 -4.44 -15.39
N GLN A 40 -3.18 -5.47 -15.17
CA GLN A 40 -3.14 -6.71 -15.96
C GLN A 40 -3.93 -7.82 -15.26
N THR A 41 -4.01 -7.73 -13.94
CA THR A 41 -4.59 -8.76 -13.08
C THR A 41 -5.95 -8.33 -12.51
N ASN A 42 -6.48 -9.14 -11.60
CA ASN A 42 -7.78 -8.88 -10.97
C ASN A 42 -7.70 -7.65 -10.07
N ILE A 43 -8.71 -6.79 -10.14
CA ILE A 43 -8.94 -5.76 -9.12
C ILE A 43 -9.98 -6.27 -8.15
N ILE A 44 -9.64 -6.21 -6.87
CA ILE A 44 -10.51 -6.60 -5.78
C ILE A 44 -10.91 -5.34 -5.03
N PHE A 45 -12.21 -5.03 -5.07
CA PHE A 45 -12.80 -4.00 -4.22
C PHE A 45 -13.30 -4.69 -2.94
N LYS A 46 -12.64 -4.41 -1.82
CA LYS A 46 -13.11 -4.88 -0.51
C LYS A 46 -13.96 -3.80 0.15
N HIS A 47 -14.91 -4.23 0.96
CA HIS A 47 -15.79 -3.33 1.70
C HIS A 47 -14.98 -2.46 2.67
N LEU A 48 -14.82 -1.18 2.32
CA LEU A 48 -14.42 -0.12 3.24
C LEU A 48 -15.69 0.67 3.58
N SER A 49 -15.97 0.86 4.86
CA SER A 49 -17.17 1.58 5.29
C SER A 49 -17.14 3.02 4.77
N SER A 50 -18.17 3.41 4.02
CA SER A 50 -18.50 4.79 3.63
C SER A 50 -17.49 5.53 2.73
N PHE A 51 -16.81 4.84 1.82
CA PHE A 51 -15.95 5.46 0.81
C PHE A 51 -16.62 5.49 -0.57
N ASP A 52 -16.65 6.66 -1.20
CA ASP A 52 -17.16 6.87 -2.56
C ASP A 52 -16.03 7.41 -3.45
N ILE A 53 -15.84 6.80 -4.62
CA ILE A 53 -14.83 7.19 -5.60
C ILE A 53 -15.32 6.93 -7.01
N SER A 54 -15.09 7.90 -7.90
CA SER A 54 -15.27 7.74 -9.34
C SER A 54 -13.95 7.35 -9.98
N VAL A 55 -13.90 6.19 -10.64
CA VAL A 55 -12.68 5.64 -11.25
C VAL A 55 -12.94 5.17 -12.68
N ASN A 56 -11.94 5.34 -13.54
CA ASN A 56 -11.88 4.72 -14.86
C ASN A 56 -10.96 3.50 -14.78
N LEU A 57 -11.52 2.32 -15.03
CA LEU A 57 -10.74 1.09 -15.06
C LEU A 57 -10.21 0.81 -16.47
N LYS A 58 -8.90 0.66 -16.60
CA LYS A 58 -8.18 0.35 -17.85
C LYS A 58 -7.39 -0.96 -17.71
N CYS A 59 -7.99 -2.04 -18.18
CA CYS A 59 -7.34 -3.35 -18.19
C CYS A 59 -6.59 -3.62 -19.49
N THR A 60 -5.45 -4.32 -19.43
CA THR A 60 -4.75 -4.82 -20.62
C THR A 60 -5.00 -6.31 -20.82
N LYS A 61 -5.22 -6.71 -22.08
CA LYS A 61 -5.34 -8.13 -22.48
C LYS A 61 -3.99 -8.86 -22.44
N TYR A 62 -2.89 -8.10 -22.51
CA TYR A 62 -1.55 -8.66 -22.58
C TYR A 62 -1.01 -8.93 -21.18
N LYS A 63 -0.52 -10.16 -20.96
CA LYS A 63 0.14 -10.58 -19.73
C LYS A 63 1.66 -10.33 -19.74
N ASN A 64 2.14 -9.56 -20.71
CA ASN A 64 3.56 -9.29 -20.82
C ASN A 64 3.99 -8.41 -19.65
N LYS A 65 5.13 -8.76 -19.06
CA LYS A 65 5.82 -7.95 -18.05
C LYS A 65 5.90 -6.51 -18.57
N ASN A 66 5.50 -5.54 -17.75
CA ASN A 66 5.52 -4.10 -18.02
C ASN A 66 4.42 -3.53 -18.95
N SER A 67 3.39 -4.30 -19.33
CA SER A 67 2.32 -3.74 -20.17
C SER A 67 1.46 -2.67 -19.46
N THR A 68 1.41 -2.68 -18.12
CA THR A 68 0.77 -1.64 -17.31
C THR A 68 1.60 -0.37 -17.35
N ASP A 69 2.91 -0.50 -17.12
CA ASP A 69 3.86 0.61 -17.17
C ASP A 69 3.85 1.32 -18.52
N ALA A 70 3.90 0.56 -19.62
CA ALA A 70 3.84 1.12 -20.96
C ALA A 70 2.54 1.91 -21.22
N HIS A 71 1.41 1.43 -20.69
CA HIS A 71 0.13 2.10 -20.85
C HIS A 71 0.06 3.39 -20.01
N ILE A 72 0.57 3.35 -18.78
CA ILE A 72 0.69 4.53 -17.92
C ILE A 72 1.60 5.58 -18.57
N LEU A 73 2.76 5.17 -19.10
CA LEU A 73 3.69 6.07 -19.79
C LEU A 73 3.05 6.70 -21.03
N PHE A 74 2.35 5.91 -21.85
CA PHE A 74 1.62 6.39 -23.02
C PHE A 74 0.56 7.42 -22.63
N GLU A 75 -0.25 7.12 -21.61
CA GLU A 75 -1.30 8.02 -21.13
C GLU A 75 -0.74 9.28 -20.47
N CYS A 76 0.37 9.17 -19.73
CA CYS A 76 1.08 10.32 -19.20
C CYS A 76 1.52 11.25 -20.34
N GLY A 77 2.12 10.71 -21.41
CA GLY A 77 2.52 11.49 -22.58
C GLY A 77 1.32 12.12 -23.30
N ARG A 78 0.19 11.43 -23.38
CA ARG A 78 -1.05 11.98 -23.98
C ARG A 78 -1.65 13.11 -23.15
N LEU A 79 -1.54 13.05 -21.83
CA LEU A 79 -2.11 14.01 -20.90
C LEU A 79 -1.20 15.21 -20.65
N VAL A 80 0.08 15.14 -21.03
CA VAL A 80 1.04 16.21 -20.78
C VAL A 80 0.67 17.47 -21.57
N ASN A 81 0.25 18.48 -20.84
CA ASN A 81 0.11 19.85 -21.30
C ASN A 81 0.34 20.77 -20.08
N ASP A 82 0.49 22.07 -20.31
CA ASP A 82 0.86 23.00 -19.24
C ASP A 82 -0.23 23.16 -18.16
N ASP A 83 -1.49 22.79 -18.47
CA ASP A 83 -2.64 22.93 -17.56
C ASP A 83 -2.94 21.67 -16.75
N ASN A 84 -2.30 20.55 -17.07
CA ASN A 84 -2.58 19.25 -16.46
C ASN A 84 -1.53 18.87 -15.44
N MET A 85 -2.00 18.55 -14.24
CA MET A 85 -1.20 17.91 -13.21
C MET A 85 -1.47 16.40 -13.24
N ILE A 86 -0.41 15.62 -13.36
CA ILE A 86 -0.44 14.17 -13.49
C ILE A 86 0.27 13.58 -12.27
N ILE A 87 -0.42 12.71 -11.55
CA ILE A 87 0.09 12.02 -10.37
C ILE A 87 0.10 10.53 -10.67
N ILE A 88 1.29 9.98 -10.84
CA ILE A 88 1.51 8.54 -11.04
C ILE A 88 1.61 7.89 -9.66
N VAL A 89 0.75 6.90 -9.40
CA VAL A 89 0.75 6.15 -8.15
C VAL A 89 1.35 4.78 -8.40
N SER A 90 2.64 4.65 -8.11
CA SER A 90 3.43 3.41 -8.20
C SER A 90 4.72 3.54 -7.40
N ASP A 91 5.20 2.44 -6.82
CA ASP A 91 6.53 2.31 -6.23
C ASP A 91 7.60 1.92 -7.27
N ASP A 92 7.23 1.69 -8.54
CA ASP A 92 8.19 1.36 -9.60
C ASP A 92 9.04 2.58 -9.99
N LYS A 93 10.36 2.40 -10.05
CA LYS A 93 11.31 3.46 -10.34
C LYS A 93 11.29 3.90 -11.81
N ILE A 94 10.72 3.11 -12.71
CA ILE A 94 10.65 3.50 -14.14
C ILE A 94 9.93 4.84 -14.34
N PHE A 95 8.95 5.17 -13.49
CA PHE A 95 8.23 6.43 -13.59
C PHE A 95 9.04 7.63 -13.09
N SER A 96 10.05 7.42 -12.24
CA SER A 96 10.86 8.51 -11.70
C SER A 96 11.61 9.27 -12.79
N GLU A 97 11.95 8.61 -13.89
CA GLU A 97 12.64 9.18 -15.05
C GLU A 97 11.79 10.22 -15.81
N ILE A 98 10.46 10.17 -15.68
CA ILE A 98 9.54 11.10 -16.35
C ILE A 98 8.92 12.13 -15.40
N THR A 99 9.20 12.03 -14.10
CA THR A 99 8.76 13.04 -13.12
C THR A 99 9.45 14.37 -13.34
N ASN A 100 8.77 15.46 -12.96
CA ASN A 100 9.32 16.80 -13.01
C ASN A 100 8.70 17.68 -11.91
N ASP A 101 9.32 18.83 -11.64
CA ASP A 101 8.89 19.73 -10.57
C ASP A 101 7.68 20.62 -10.93
N ARG A 102 7.05 20.39 -12.08
CA ARG A 102 5.96 21.24 -12.59
C ARG A 102 4.63 20.51 -12.54
N ASN A 103 4.53 19.39 -13.25
CA ASN A 103 3.25 18.83 -13.62
C ASN A 103 3.19 17.29 -13.65
N ILE A 104 4.32 16.58 -13.50
CA ILE A 104 4.34 15.11 -13.40
C ILE A 104 4.97 14.69 -12.08
N PHE A 105 4.15 14.13 -11.19
CA PHE A 105 4.56 13.68 -9.87
C PHE A 105 4.43 12.17 -9.76
N GLN A 106 5.33 11.54 -9.01
CA GLN A 106 5.20 10.15 -8.60
C GLN A 106 4.96 10.07 -7.10
N ILE A 107 3.95 9.31 -6.69
CA ILE A 107 3.69 9.01 -5.28
C ILE A 107 3.61 7.51 -5.10
N GLY A 108 4.54 6.99 -4.32
CA GLY A 108 4.49 5.63 -3.81
C GLY A 108 3.74 5.53 -2.49
N VAL A 109 3.68 4.32 -1.96
CA VAL A 109 3.26 4.09 -0.58
C VAL A 109 4.45 4.47 0.30
N CYS A 110 4.63 5.76 0.60
CA CYS A 110 5.83 6.26 1.31
C CYS A 110 6.28 5.30 2.42
N ASP A 111 7.54 4.84 2.29
CA ASP A 111 8.30 4.09 3.27
C ASP A 111 8.26 4.79 4.63
N PHE A 112 7.34 4.40 5.52
CA PHE A 112 7.46 4.74 6.95
C PHE A 112 8.22 3.67 7.73
N ASN A 113 8.49 2.51 7.12
CA ASN A 113 9.53 1.60 7.54
C ASN A 113 9.91 0.78 6.31
N LYS A 114 11.21 0.66 6.00
CA LYS A 114 11.72 -0.33 5.05
C LYS A 114 11.07 -1.67 5.41
N LYS A 115 10.05 -2.07 4.63
CA LYS A 115 9.26 -3.25 4.97
C LYS A 115 10.21 -4.43 5.06
N MET A 116 10.14 -5.13 6.17
CA MET A 116 11.05 -6.24 6.47
C MET A 116 10.52 -7.52 5.81
N LYS A 117 11.43 -8.47 5.56
CA LYS A 117 11.03 -9.83 5.18
C LYS A 117 10.39 -10.50 6.38
N LEU A 118 9.25 -11.16 6.20
CA LEU A 118 8.63 -11.94 7.26
C LEU A 118 9.54 -13.14 7.61
N ASN A 119 10.04 -13.15 8.85
CA ASN A 119 10.75 -14.25 9.47
C ASN A 119 10.68 -14.10 11.00
N LYS A 120 11.03 -15.15 11.75
CA LYS A 120 10.95 -15.15 13.22
C LYS A 120 11.69 -13.98 13.86
N ILE A 121 12.92 -13.70 13.42
CA ILE A 121 13.79 -12.66 14.02
C ILE A 121 13.15 -11.29 13.86
N ASN A 122 12.72 -10.95 12.65
CA ASN A 122 12.11 -9.68 12.31
C ASN A 122 10.75 -9.51 13.02
N LEU A 123 9.95 -10.58 13.12
CA LEU A 123 8.68 -10.58 13.82
C LEU A 123 8.83 -10.29 15.31
N LEU A 124 9.74 -10.99 15.99
CA LEU A 124 10.01 -10.77 17.42
C LEU A 124 10.54 -9.37 17.67
N SER A 125 11.50 -8.91 16.87
CA SER A 125 12.07 -7.56 16.97
C SER A 125 11.01 -6.48 16.78
N LEU A 126 10.10 -6.65 15.81
CA LEU A 126 9.00 -5.73 15.58
C LEU A 126 8.03 -5.68 16.76
N ILE A 127 7.62 -6.84 17.29
CA ILE A 127 6.71 -6.93 18.44
C ILE A 127 7.34 -6.27 19.68
N GLU A 128 8.60 -6.55 19.97
CA GLU A 128 9.31 -5.89 21.07
C GLU A 128 9.41 -4.38 20.89
N ARG A 129 9.63 -3.90 19.66
CA ARG A 129 9.64 -2.48 19.35
C ARG A 129 8.27 -1.85 19.61
N LEU A 130 7.19 -2.47 19.13
CA LEU A 130 5.82 -1.98 19.32
C LEU A 130 5.43 -1.91 20.80
N TYR A 131 5.86 -2.86 21.63
CA TYR A 131 5.64 -2.81 23.08
C TYR A 131 6.47 -1.73 23.80
N LYS A 132 7.60 -1.28 23.22
CA LYS A 132 8.51 -0.28 23.81
C LYS A 132 8.20 1.15 23.36
N ASP A 133 7.48 1.31 22.27
CA ASP A 133 7.21 2.62 21.67
C ASP A 133 6.16 3.37 22.51
N SER A 134 6.52 4.56 23.00
CA SER A 134 5.76 5.33 24.01
C SER A 134 4.38 5.83 23.53
N ASN A 135 4.10 5.72 22.23
CA ASN A 135 2.77 5.97 21.67
C ASN A 135 1.79 4.80 21.92
N TYR A 136 2.30 3.63 22.28
CA TYR A 136 1.54 2.47 22.69
C TYR A 136 1.66 2.33 24.21
N SER A 137 0.61 2.72 24.94
CA SER A 137 0.57 2.57 26.39
C SER A 137 0.70 1.09 26.80
N LEU A 138 1.07 0.84 28.06
CA LEU A 138 1.16 -0.49 28.70
C LEU A 138 -0.09 -1.40 28.55
N SER A 139 -1.19 -0.88 27.98
CA SER A 139 -2.45 -1.59 27.76
C SER A 139 -2.83 -1.74 26.27
N TYR A 140 -1.93 -1.43 25.33
CA TYR A 140 -2.26 -1.52 23.90
C TYR A 140 -2.04 -2.94 23.39
N ASP A 141 -3.14 -3.58 23.01
CA ASP A 141 -3.14 -4.87 22.34
C ASP A 141 -2.58 -4.72 20.92
N ILE A 142 -1.57 -5.53 20.56
CA ILE A 142 -1.02 -5.57 19.21
C ILE A 142 -1.87 -6.52 18.35
N PHE A 143 -2.48 -6.02 17.27
CA PHE A 143 -3.26 -6.83 16.36
C PHE A 143 -2.42 -7.33 15.18
N LEU A 144 -2.80 -8.45 14.57
CA LEU A 144 -2.15 -8.95 13.35
C LEU A 144 -2.16 -7.90 12.21
N ASP A 145 -3.23 -7.11 12.10
CA ASP A 145 -3.36 -6.02 11.13
C ASP A 145 -2.33 -4.92 11.31
N ASP A 146 -1.88 -4.69 12.55
CA ASP A 146 -0.83 -3.72 12.83
C ASP A 146 0.49 -4.19 12.23
N LEU A 147 0.74 -5.50 12.23
CA LEU A 147 1.98 -6.08 11.72
C LEU A 147 2.07 -6.08 10.19
N VAL A 148 0.95 -6.25 9.49
CA VAL A 148 0.91 -6.31 8.00
C VAL A 148 1.60 -5.10 7.37
N LYS A 149 1.48 -3.92 8.00
CA LYS A 149 2.06 -2.67 7.51
C LYS A 149 3.59 -2.68 7.48
N TYR A 150 4.24 -3.58 8.23
CA TYR A 150 5.69 -3.63 8.39
C TYR A 150 6.38 -4.71 7.53
N PHE A 151 5.62 -5.63 6.91
CA PHE A 151 6.17 -6.74 6.13
C PHE A 151 5.89 -6.62 4.63
N LYS A 152 6.83 -7.05 3.78
CA LYS A 152 6.68 -7.03 2.31
C LYS A 152 5.80 -8.18 1.84
N ASN A 153 4.78 -7.89 1.04
CA ASN A 153 3.94 -8.86 0.31
C ASN A 153 3.39 -9.99 1.21
N VAL A 154 2.88 -9.61 2.38
CA VAL A 154 2.47 -10.52 3.44
C VAL A 154 1.07 -10.14 3.89
N GLY A 155 0.18 -11.13 3.96
CA GLY A 155 -1.16 -11.00 4.55
C GLY A 155 -1.21 -11.46 6.00
N ILE A 156 -2.35 -11.25 6.65
CA ILE A 156 -2.61 -11.69 8.03
C ILE A 156 -2.33 -13.19 8.20
N SER A 157 -2.79 -14.00 7.25
CA SER A 157 -2.64 -15.46 7.24
C SER A 157 -1.17 -15.91 7.25
N ASP A 158 -0.29 -15.17 6.58
CA ASP A 158 1.14 -15.52 6.52
C ASP A 158 1.81 -15.28 7.88
N ILE A 159 1.42 -14.20 8.55
CA ILE A 159 1.89 -13.86 9.91
C ILE A 159 1.33 -14.87 10.92
N GLU A 160 0.04 -15.20 10.81
CA GLU A 160 -0.62 -16.19 11.66
C GLU A 160 0.04 -17.57 11.53
N ASN A 161 0.27 -18.02 10.28
CA ASN A 161 0.97 -19.27 10.02
C ASN A 161 2.38 -19.28 10.62
N LEU A 162 3.14 -18.19 10.49
CA LEU A 162 4.47 -18.10 11.08
C LEU A 162 4.44 -18.17 12.60
N ILE A 163 3.50 -17.48 13.25
CA ILE A 163 3.37 -17.52 14.72
C ILE A 163 3.00 -18.93 15.17
N ASN A 164 1.98 -19.52 14.57
CA ASN A 164 1.46 -20.83 14.98
C ASN A 164 2.45 -21.97 14.73
N SER A 165 3.26 -21.90 13.66
CA SER A 165 4.19 -22.97 13.28
C SER A 165 5.64 -22.74 13.73
N GLY A 166 6.06 -21.49 13.95
CA GLY A 166 7.47 -21.13 14.04
C GLY A 166 7.87 -20.24 15.22
N VAL A 167 6.93 -19.72 16.00
CA VAL A 167 7.22 -18.80 17.11
C VAL A 167 6.48 -19.23 18.40
N PRO A 168 7.02 -20.22 19.13
CA PRO A 168 6.32 -20.82 20.28
C PRO A 168 6.11 -19.82 21.43
N GLU A 169 6.90 -18.75 21.50
CA GLU A 169 6.82 -17.72 22.53
C GLU A 169 5.60 -16.79 22.35
N LEU A 170 4.91 -16.87 21.21
CA LEU A 170 3.76 -16.03 20.87
C LEU A 170 2.49 -16.86 20.70
N GLY A 171 1.35 -16.22 20.98
CA GLY A 171 0.03 -16.74 20.68
C GLY A 171 -0.85 -15.69 20.03
N ILE A 172 -1.89 -16.14 19.34
CA ILE A 172 -2.91 -15.32 18.70
C ILE A 172 -4.24 -15.63 19.35
N SER A 173 -5.00 -14.60 19.73
CA SER A 173 -6.34 -14.75 20.28
C SER A 173 -7.38 -14.92 19.16
N LYS A 174 -8.61 -15.29 19.51
CA LYS A 174 -9.73 -15.33 18.54
C LYS A 174 -10.07 -13.96 17.92
N THR A 175 -9.59 -12.87 18.52
CA THR A 175 -9.78 -11.49 18.05
C THR A 175 -8.54 -10.94 17.35
N ASN A 176 -7.62 -11.81 16.90
CA ASN A 176 -6.37 -11.45 16.23
C ASN A 176 -5.39 -10.62 17.06
N VAL A 177 -5.51 -10.67 18.40
CA VAL A 177 -4.56 -10.04 19.33
C VAL A 177 -3.38 -10.96 19.56
N ILE A 178 -2.18 -10.41 19.48
CA ILE A 178 -0.92 -11.12 19.72
C ILE A 178 -0.55 -10.99 21.20
N TYR A 179 -0.21 -12.10 21.84
CA TYR A 179 0.22 -12.13 23.23
C TYR A 179 1.45 -13.01 23.40
N LYS A 180 2.28 -12.72 24.42
CA LYS A 180 3.39 -13.60 24.81
C LYS A 180 2.85 -14.78 25.62
N ARG A 181 3.23 -16.00 25.23
CA ARG A 181 2.94 -17.20 26.01
C ARG A 181 3.92 -17.24 27.19
N ILE A 182 3.39 -17.28 28.40
CA ILE A 182 4.20 -17.53 29.59
C ILE A 182 4.43 -19.04 29.65
N HIS A 183 5.63 -19.48 29.29
CA HIS A 183 6.06 -20.86 29.58
C HIS A 183 6.17 -21.00 31.10
N LYS A 184 5.30 -21.83 31.69
CA LYS A 184 5.49 -22.35 33.04
C LYS A 184 6.49 -23.50 33.00
#